data_AF-A0A6G3MHA5-F1
#
_entry.id   AF-A0A6G3MHA5-F1
#
_cell.length_a   1.000
_cell.length_b   1.000
_cell.length_c   1.000
_cell.angle_alpha   90.00
_cell.angle_beta   90.00
_cell.angle_gamma   90.00
#
_symmetry.space_group_name_H-M   'P 1'
#
loop_
_entity.id
_entity.type
_entity.pdbx_description
1 polymer ?
#
loop_
_entity_poly.entity_id
_entity_poly.type
_entity_poly.pdbx_seq_one_letter_code
_entity_poly.pdbx_strand_id
1 'polypeptide(L)'
;MHFGFELDFLALVVSVVFSFLSLFEIHRLKNLNKISTFVSVTSLVFVIVLGLQYVDIFYWAEFAPNGFVGVLHASSSCFYAFLGFDIIASTAEEAIEPKKTLPLSIMLT
;
A
#
# COMPACT_ATOMS: atom_id res chain seq x y z
N MET A 1 28.48 12.46 10.54
CA MET A 1 27.92 13.49 9.64
C MET A 1 28.57 13.31 8.26
N HIS A 2 27.95 12.54 7.37
CA HIS A 2 28.31 12.48 5.95
C HIS A 2 27.03 12.69 5.14
N PHE A 3 26.74 13.96 4.85
CA PHE A 3 25.81 14.34 3.79
C PHE A 3 26.49 14.05 2.45
N GLY A 4 26.44 12.80 2.01
CA GLY A 4 26.82 12.40 0.67
C GLY A 4 25.65 12.68 -0.27
N PHE A 5 25.69 13.83 -0.94
CA PHE A 5 24.87 14.12 -2.12
C PHE A 5 25.35 13.25 -3.30
N GLU A 6 25.21 11.92 -3.19
CA GLU A 6 25.14 11.09 -4.40
C GLU A 6 23.71 11.22 -4.91
N LEU A 7 23.46 12.29 -5.68
CA LEU A 7 22.24 12.44 -6.45
C LEU A 7 22.13 11.21 -7.35
N ASP A 8 21.30 10.25 -6.94
CA ASP A 8 20.95 9.11 -7.76
C ASP A 8 20.13 9.64 -8.95
N PHE A 9 20.83 9.90 -10.05
CA PHE A 9 20.25 10.44 -11.29
C PHE A 9 19.09 9.57 -11.77
N LEU A 10 19.14 8.25 -11.53
CA LEU A 10 18.05 7.35 -11.87
C LEU A 10 16.81 7.65 -11.02
N ALA A 11 16.97 7.79 -9.71
CA ALA A 11 15.87 8.13 -8.81
C ALA A 11 15.26 9.51 -9.14
N LEU A 12 16.09 10.48 -9.52
CA LEU A 12 15.63 11.81 -9.94
C LEU A 12 14.81 11.73 -11.23
N VAL A 13 15.31 11.04 -12.25
CA VAL A 13 14.60 10.89 -13.53
C VAL A 13 13.28 10.14 -13.32
N VAL A 14 13.27 9.05 -12.55
CA VAL A 14 12.06 8.28 -12.25
C VAL A 14 11.04 9.14 -11.50
N SER A 15 11.45 9.90 -10.49
CA SER A 15 10.56 10.78 -9.71
C SER A 15 9.96 11.91 -10.56
N VAL A 16 10.75 12.52 -11.44
CA VAL A 16 10.27 13.56 -12.36
C VAL A 16 9.29 12.97 -13.36
N VAL A 17 9.62 11.83 -13.97
CA VAL A 17 8.73 11.14 -14.92
C VAL A 17 7.42 10.74 -14.24
N PHE A 18 7.47 10.18 -13.02
CA PHE A 18 6.28 9.84 -12.25
C PHE A 18 5.42 11.08 -11.98
N SER A 19 6.02 12.18 -11.53
CA SER A 19 5.32 13.44 -11.30
C SER A 19 4.65 13.97 -12.57
N PHE A 20 5.31 13.87 -13.73
CA PHE A 20 4.73 14.24 -15.02
C PHE A 20 3.58 13.32 -15.43
N LEU A 21 3.71 12.00 -15.25
CA LEU A 21 2.65 11.02 -15.57
C LEU A 21 1.40 11.25 -14.72
N SER A 22 1.55 11.53 -13.43
CA SER A 22 0.43 11.83 -12.53
C SER A 22 -0.37 13.07 -12.95
N LEU A 23 0.19 13.97 -13.76
CA LEU A 23 -0.53 15.13 -14.30
C LEU A 23 -1.46 14.76 -15.48
N PHE A 24 -1.23 13.63 -16.17
CA PHE A 24 -2.00 13.24 -17.36
C PHE A 24 -3.23 12.36 -17.05
N GLU A 25 -3.36 11.81 -15.84
CA GLU A 25 -4.40 10.81 -15.50
C GLU A 25 -5.82 11.36 -15.33
N ILE A 26 -6.02 12.67 -15.52
CA ILE A 26 -7.33 13.29 -15.37
C ILE A 26 -8.12 13.03 -16.66
N HIS A 27 -8.77 11.86 -16.80
CA HIS A 27 -10.10 11.75 -17.43
C HIS A 27 -10.58 10.28 -17.48
N ARG A 28 -11.75 10.06 -16.86
CA ARG A 28 -12.60 8.85 -16.83
C ARG A 28 -12.17 7.80 -15.81
N LEU A 29 -13.15 6.94 -15.48
CA LEU A 29 -13.00 5.57 -14.93
C LEU A 29 -13.50 5.32 -13.48
N LYS A 30 -14.73 5.75 -13.16
CA LYS A 30 -15.46 5.28 -11.96
C LYS A 30 -15.62 3.74 -11.90
N ASN A 31 -15.59 3.05 -13.04
CA ASN A 31 -15.67 1.58 -13.12
C ASN A 31 -14.31 0.86 -13.22
N LEU A 32 -13.20 1.50 -13.61
CA LEU A 32 -11.91 0.79 -13.65
C LEU A 32 -11.25 0.69 -12.27
N ASN A 33 -11.48 1.65 -11.37
CA ASN A 33 -10.97 1.54 -10.00
C ASN A 33 -11.51 0.28 -9.30
N LYS A 34 -12.80 -0.04 -9.49
CA LYS A 34 -13.41 -1.27 -8.96
C LYS A 34 -12.71 -2.54 -9.46
N ILE A 35 -12.32 -2.57 -10.74
CA ILE A 35 -11.63 -3.72 -11.34
C ILE A 35 -10.23 -3.86 -10.77
N SER A 36 -9.48 -2.76 -10.66
CA SER A 36 -8.13 -2.75 -10.08
C SER A 36 -8.13 -3.30 -8.64
N THR A 37 -9.04 -2.81 -7.79
CA THR A 37 -9.18 -3.31 -6.41
C THR A 37 -9.55 -4.80 -6.39
N PHE A 38 -10.49 -5.24 -7.24
CA PHE A 38 -10.91 -6.63 -7.31
C PHE A 38 -9.75 -7.57 -7.70
N VAL A 39 -8.95 -7.16 -8.70
CA VAL A 39 -7.77 -7.92 -9.15
C VAL A 39 -6.74 -8.03 -8.02
N SER A 40 -6.43 -6.93 -7.32
CA SER A 40 -5.46 -6.93 -6.22
C SER A 40 -5.89 -7.78 -5.02
N VAL A 41 -7.17 -7.71 -4.63
CA VAL A 41 -7.69 -8.57 -3.55
C VAL A 41 -7.67 -10.04 -3.96
N THR A 42 -8.06 -10.33 -5.21
CA THR A 42 -8.07 -11.70 -5.74
C THR A 42 -6.66 -12.28 -5.82
N SER A 43 -5.67 -11.50 -6.26
CA SER A 43 -4.28 -11.96 -6.33
C SER A 43 -3.71 -12.22 -4.93
N LEU A 44 -4.02 -11.38 -3.94
CA LEU A 44 -3.63 -11.60 -2.55
C LEU A 44 -4.22 -12.89 -1.99
N VAL A 45 -5.53 -13.13 -2.19
CA VAL A 45 -6.18 -14.37 -1.76
C VAL A 45 -5.57 -15.59 -2.46
N PHE A 46 -5.31 -15.49 -3.77
CA PHE A 46 -4.69 -16.55 -4.55
C PHE A 46 -3.29 -16.91 -4.02
N VAL A 47 -2.46 -15.91 -3.72
CA VAL A 47 -1.13 -16.12 -3.12
C VAL A 47 -1.23 -16.78 -1.75
N ILE A 48 -2.20 -16.37 -0.91
CA ILE A 48 -2.41 -17.01 0.40
C ILE A 48 -2.80 -18.48 0.22
N VAL A 49 -3.77 -18.79 -0.65
CA VAL A 49 -4.25 -20.16 -0.86
C VAL A 49 -3.13 -21.08 -1.36
N LEU A 50 -2.33 -20.63 -2.34
CA LEU A 50 -1.20 -21.40 -2.81
C LEU A 50 -0.08 -21.49 -1.77
N GLY A 51 0.20 -20.37 -1.07
CA GLY A 51 1.25 -20.28 -0.07
C GLY A 51 1.03 -21.22 1.11
N LEU A 52 -0.22 -21.43 1.53
CA LEU A 52 -0.56 -22.36 2.62
C LEU A 52 -0.06 -23.79 2.38
N GLN A 53 0.07 -24.23 1.11
CA GLN A 53 0.58 -25.56 0.79
C GLN A 53 2.10 -25.69 0.95
N TYR A 54 2.83 -24.57 1.04
CA TYR A 54 4.29 -24.50 1.16
C TYR A 54 4.76 -23.98 2.54
N VAL A 55 3.87 -23.97 3.54
CA VAL A 55 4.22 -23.49 4.88
C VAL A 55 5.01 -24.57 5.65
N ASP A 56 6.29 -24.31 5.87
CA ASP A 56 7.13 -25.09 6.77
C ASP A 56 7.18 -24.43 8.16
N ILE A 57 6.73 -25.18 9.18
CA ILE A 57 6.66 -24.73 10.59
C ILE A 57 8.05 -24.43 11.17
N PHE A 58 9.11 -24.98 10.57
CA PHE A 58 10.50 -24.76 11.01
C PHE A 58 10.92 -23.28 10.90
N TYR A 59 10.44 -22.54 9.91
CA TYR A 59 10.74 -21.11 9.77
C TYR A 59 10.16 -20.25 10.90
N TRP A 60 9.21 -20.78 11.68
CA TRP A 60 8.56 -20.05 12.77
C TRP A 60 9.28 -20.26 14.11
N ALA A 61 10.25 -21.19 14.19
CA ALA A 61 10.99 -21.49 15.41
C ALA A 61 11.84 -20.29 15.89
N GLU A 62 12.43 -19.54 14.97
CA GLU A 62 13.10 -18.27 15.23
C GLU A 62 12.20 -17.10 14.81
N PHE A 63 11.08 -16.89 15.53
CA PHE A 63 10.10 -15.84 15.19
C PHE A 63 10.69 -14.41 15.15
N ALA A 64 11.67 -14.12 16.01
CA ALA A 64 12.24 -12.78 16.14
C ALA A 64 13.77 -12.83 16.28
N PRO A 65 14.52 -13.14 15.21
CA PRO A 65 15.98 -13.28 15.27
C PRO A 65 16.67 -11.95 15.61
N ASN A 66 16.08 -10.82 15.15
CA ASN A 66 16.54 -9.46 15.43
C ASN A 66 15.89 -8.84 16.69
N GLY A 67 15.21 -9.67 17.50
CA GLY A 67 14.50 -9.23 18.71
C GLY A 67 13.46 -8.13 18.46
N PHE A 68 13.17 -7.36 19.50
CA PHE A 68 12.15 -6.31 19.47
C PHE A 68 12.48 -5.17 18.47
N VAL A 69 13.76 -4.83 18.33
CA VAL A 69 14.21 -3.76 17.42
C VAL A 69 13.91 -4.14 15.97
N GLY A 70 14.16 -5.40 15.59
CA GLY A 70 13.82 -5.90 14.25
C GLY A 70 12.32 -5.85 13.96
N VAL A 71 11.49 -6.20 14.94
CA VAL A 71 10.02 -6.11 14.83
C VAL A 71 9.57 -4.67 14.66
N LEU A 72 10.14 -3.72 15.41
CA LEU A 72 9.82 -2.30 15.25
C LEU A 72 10.22 -1.75 13.87
N HIS A 73 11.40 -2.11 13.36
CA HIS A 73 11.84 -1.72 12.01
C HIS A 73 10.92 -2.29 10.92
N ALA A 74 10.56 -3.57 11.03
CA ALA A 74 9.62 -4.20 10.11
C ALA A 74 8.24 -3.53 10.17
N SER A 75 7.73 -3.26 11.38
CA SER A 75 6.46 -2.56 11.62
C SER A 75 6.44 -1.17 10.96
N SER A 76 7.53 -0.41 11.08
CA SER A 76 7.66 0.90 10.42
C SER A 76 7.60 0.79 8.90
N SER A 77 8.13 -0.28 8.31
CA SER A 77 8.05 -0.51 6.86
C SER A 77 6.63 -0.90 6.44
N CYS A 78 5.98 -1.77 7.22
CA CYS A 78 4.58 -2.17 7.00
C CYS A 78 3.61 -1.00 7.11
N PHE A 79 3.94 0.07 7.84
CA PHE A 79 3.11 1.27 7.91
C PHE A 79 2.84 1.90 6.53
N TYR A 80 3.76 1.71 5.56
CA TYR A 80 3.57 2.17 4.19
C TYR A 80 2.33 1.55 3.52
N ALA A 81 1.94 0.33 3.90
CA ALA A 81 0.75 -0.34 3.38
C ALA A 81 -0.56 0.36 3.77
N PHE A 82 -0.54 1.21 4.80
CA PHE A 82 -1.70 1.99 5.24
C PHE A 82 -1.78 3.37 4.59
N LEU A 83 -0.85 3.77 3.72
CA LEU A 83 -0.95 5.04 3.00
C LEU A 83 -2.09 4.98 1.97
N GLY A 84 -2.93 6.02 1.93
CA GLY A 84 -4.05 6.13 0.98
C GLY A 84 -5.44 6.18 1.61
N PHE A 85 -5.57 6.03 2.94
CA PHE A 85 -6.87 6.22 3.63
C PHE A 85 -7.43 7.64 3.47
N ASP A 86 -6.56 8.63 3.26
CA ASP A 86 -6.90 10.04 3.06
C ASP A 86 -7.65 10.28 1.74
N ILE A 87 -7.41 9.43 0.72
CA ILE A 87 -8.14 9.47 -0.55
C ILE A 87 -9.65 9.19 -0.35
N ILE A 88 -9.99 8.36 0.65
CA ILE A 88 -11.38 8.09 1.03
C ILE A 88 -12.05 9.38 1.52
N ALA A 89 -11.33 10.18 2.31
CA ALA A 89 -11.82 11.46 2.81
C ALA A 89 -11.97 12.50 1.69
N SER A 90 -11.06 12.52 0.71
CA SER A 90 -11.17 13.39 -0.47
C SER A 90 -12.37 13.06 -1.36
N THR A 91 -12.88 11.82 -1.32
CA THR A 91 -14.05 11.38 -2.10
C THR A 91 -15.38 11.51 -1.34
N ALA A 92 -15.40 12.28 -0.24
CA ALA A 92 -16.58 12.44 0.61
C ALA A 92 -17.80 13.02 -0.12
N GLU A 93 -17.57 13.88 -1.12
CA GLU A 93 -18.63 14.53 -1.90
C GLU A 93 -19.37 13.56 -2.82
N GLU A 94 -18.75 12.45 -3.22
CA GLU A 94 -19.37 11.40 -4.03
C GLU A 94 -20.00 10.27 -3.18
N ALA A 95 -19.80 10.31 -1.85
CA ALA A 95 -20.26 9.28 -0.94
C ALA A 95 -21.74 9.45 -0.55
N ILE A 96 -22.49 8.35 -0.57
CA ILE A 96 -23.87 8.31 -0.09
C ILE A 96 -23.84 8.34 1.44
N GLU A 97 -24.46 9.35 2.06
CA GLU A 97 -24.48 9.59 3.51
C GLU A 97 -23.07 9.59 4.17
N PRO A 98 -22.23 10.60 3.87
CA PRO A 98 -20.82 10.61 4.26
C PRO A 98 -20.60 10.49 5.78
N LYS A 99 -21.51 11.01 6.60
CA LYS A 99 -21.43 10.96 8.08
C LYS A 99 -21.33 9.55 8.65
N LYS A 100 -21.91 8.54 7.98
CA LYS A 100 -21.84 7.13 8.39
C LYS A 100 -20.90 6.33 7.51
N THR A 101 -20.91 6.60 6.21
CA THR A 101 -20.16 5.79 5.24
C THR A 101 -18.66 6.03 5.31
N LEU A 102 -18.18 7.27 5.54
CA LEU A 102 -16.74 7.52 5.68
C LEU A 102 -16.10 6.80 6.87
N PRO A 103 -16.59 6.96 8.12
CA PRO A 103 -15.94 6.32 9.27
C PRO A 103 -15.96 4.79 9.16
N LEU A 104 -17.01 4.20 8.57
CA LEU A 104 -17.07 2.76 8.31
C LEU A 104 -16.05 2.33 7.25
N SER A 105 -15.92 3.07 6.15
CA SER A 105 -14.96 2.75 5.08
C SER A 105 -13.51 2.84 5.55
N ILE A 106 -13.16 3.83 6.37
CA ILE A 106 -11.81 4.00 6.92
C ILE A 106 -11.46 2.90 7.94
N MET A 107 -12.45 2.36 8.65
CA MET A 107 -12.23 1.27 9.62
C MET A 107 -12.11 -0.10 8.93
N LEU A 108 -12.81 -0.30 7.81
CA LEU A 108 -12.83 -1.57 7.09
C LEU A 108 -11.66 -1.72 6.10
N THR A 109 -11.12 -0.60 5.61
CA THR A 109 -9.94 -0.55 4.72
C THR A 109 -8.67 -0.56 5.56
#